data_AF-A0A0G0TQP9-F1
#
_entry.id   AF-A0A0G0TQP9-F1
#
_cell.length_a   1.000
_cell.length_b   1.000
_cell.length_c   1.000
_cell.angle_alpha   90.00
_cell.angle_beta   90.00
_cell.angle_gamma   90.00
#
_symmetry.space_group_name_H-M   'P 1'
#
loop_
_entity.id
_entity.type
_entity.pdbx_description
1 polymer ?
#
loop_
_entity_poly.entity_id
_entity_poly.type
_entity_poly.pdbx_seq_one_letter_code
_entity_poly.pdbx_strand_id
1 'polypeptide(L)'
;MLTQNDIKIIEEIIEEKLTDKIKFLPTKDEFYSKMDEVVGELKASREAFELHTGQHTRIDDQLDNHDKRIKKIEQHLHPSTLPAA
;
A
#
# COMPACT_ATOMS: atom_id res chain seq x y z
N MET A 1 -11.24 -22.80 53.91
CA MET A 1 -10.54 -21.50 53.74
C MET A 1 -9.32 -21.75 52.89
N LEU A 2 -9.08 -20.91 51.90
CA LEU A 2 -7.80 -20.94 51.17
C LEU A 2 -6.69 -20.50 52.12
N THR A 3 -5.59 -21.23 52.08
CA THR A 3 -4.38 -20.96 52.86
C THR A 3 -3.44 -20.04 52.08
N GLN A 4 -2.47 -19.46 52.77
CA GLN A 4 -1.42 -18.66 52.15
C GLN A 4 -0.61 -19.45 51.10
N ASN A 5 -0.54 -20.78 51.25
CA ASN A 5 0.13 -21.66 50.31
C ASN A 5 -0.67 -21.82 49.01
N ASP A 6 -2.01 -21.89 49.12
CA ASP A 6 -2.89 -21.97 47.95
C ASP A 6 -2.81 -20.70 47.09
N ILE A 7 -2.64 -19.53 47.73
CA ILE A 7 -2.48 -18.25 47.02
C ILE A 7 -1.18 -18.23 46.21
N LYS A 8 -0.06 -18.68 46.79
CA LYS A 8 1.24 -18.73 46.08
C LYS A 8 1.19 -19.64 44.85
N ILE A 9 0.57 -20.81 44.98
CA ILE A 9 0.42 -21.75 43.87
C ILE A 9 -0.39 -21.11 42.73
N ILE A 10 -1.43 -20.34 43.07
CA ILE A 10 -2.24 -19.63 42.08
C ILE A 10 -1.41 -18.53 41.39
N GLU A 11 -0.61 -17.77 42.13
CA GLU A 11 0.28 -16.74 41.56
C GLU A 11 1.28 -17.36 40.57
N GLU A 12 1.94 -18.46 40.93
CA GLU A 12 2.88 -19.16 40.05
C GLU A 12 2.21 -19.68 38.76
N ILE A 13 1.02 -20.30 38.88
CA ILE A 13 0.26 -20.80 37.72
C ILE A 13 -0.19 -19.64 36.81
N ILE A 14 -0.58 -18.51 37.40
CA ILE A 14 -0.98 -17.32 36.64
C ILE A 14 0.22 -16.74 35.92
N GLU A 15 1.37 -16.60 36.58
CA GLU A 15 2.58 -16.04 35.99
C GLU A 15 3.06 -16.90 34.82
N GLU A 16 3.18 -18.22 35.01
CA GLU A 16 3.56 -19.15 33.93
C GLU A 16 2.62 -19.05 32.72
N LYS A 17 1.30 -19.16 32.95
CA LYS A 17 0.31 -19.13 31.87
C LYS A 17 0.21 -17.76 31.19
N LEU A 18 0.42 -16.69 31.94
CA LEU A 18 0.35 -15.33 31.40
C LEU A 18 1.60 -15.07 30.55
N THR A 19 2.79 -15.38 31.06
CA THR A 19 4.05 -15.26 30.33
C THR A 19 4.01 -16.05 29.03
N ASP A 20 3.51 -17.29 29.06
CA ASP A 20 3.40 -18.11 27.85
C ASP A 20 2.45 -17.54 26.80
N LYS A 21 1.38 -16.86 27.23
CA LYS A 21 0.41 -16.23 26.32
C LYS A 21 0.92 -14.92 25.72
N ILE A 22 1.70 -14.15 26.48
CA ILE A 22 2.12 -12.80 26.08
C ILE A 22 3.54 -12.75 25.49
N LYS A 23 4.34 -13.82 25.60
CA LYS A 23 5.75 -13.83 25.13
C LYS A 23 5.95 -13.53 23.65
N PHE A 24 4.92 -13.67 22.82
CA PHE A 24 4.98 -13.33 21.39
C PHE A 24 4.25 -12.03 21.05
N LEU A 25 3.62 -11.38 22.03
CA LEU A 25 3.03 -10.08 21.81
C LEU A 25 4.16 -9.05 21.78
N PRO A 26 4.18 -8.17 20.77
CA PRO A 26 5.12 -7.07 20.76
C PRO A 26 4.86 -6.19 21.97
N THR A 27 5.92 -5.56 22.45
CA THR A 27 5.76 -4.47 23.41
C THR A 27 5.04 -3.30 22.75
N LYS A 28 4.52 -2.40 23.59
CA LYS A 28 3.88 -1.17 23.12
C LYS A 28 4.79 -0.39 22.15
N ASP A 29 6.06 -0.24 22.51
CA ASP A 29 7.02 0.55 21.74
C ASP A 29 7.40 -0.15 20.43
N GLU A 30 7.58 -1.47 20.44
CA GLU A 30 7.79 -2.26 19.22
C GLU A 30 6.60 -2.15 18.26
N PHE A 31 5.38 -2.21 18.78
CA PHE A 31 4.17 -2.06 17.98
C PHE A 31 4.11 -0.66 17.32
N TYR A 32 4.27 0.41 18.09
CA TYR A 32 4.20 1.76 17.54
C TYR A 32 5.36 2.05 16.58
N SER A 33 6.57 1.58 16.88
CA SER A 33 7.71 1.75 15.97
C SER A 33 7.47 1.08 14.62
N LYS A 34 6.93 -0.15 14.60
CA LYS A 34 6.60 -0.84 13.35
C LYS A 34 5.43 -0.18 12.61
N MET A 35 4.44 0.31 13.35
CA MET A 35 3.32 1.03 12.73
C MET A 35 3.77 2.35 12.10
N ASP A 36 4.66 3.10 12.75
CA ASP A 36 5.23 4.32 12.21
C ASP A 36 6.03 4.05 10.93
N GLU A 37 6.82 2.97 10.91
CA GLU A 37 7.53 2.51 9.71
C GLU A 37 6.57 2.21 8.56
N VAL A 38 5.54 1.38 8.80
CA VAL A 38 4.53 1.02 7.80
C VAL A 38 3.78 2.24 7.27
N VAL A 39 3.40 3.18 8.14
CA VAL A 39 2.73 4.42 7.74
C VAL A 39 3.67 5.30 6.91
N GLY A 40 4.95 5.35 7.25
CA GLY A 40 5.99 6.04 6.48
C GLY A 40 6.12 5.47 5.06
N GLU A 41 6.24 4.15 4.93
CA GLU A 41 6.30 3.48 3.63
C GLU A 41 5.02 3.68 2.80
N LEU A 42 3.85 3.59 3.43
CA LEU A 42 2.57 3.80 2.75
C LEU A 42 2.46 5.22 2.19
N LYS A 43 2.93 6.22 2.95
CA LYS A 43 2.97 7.61 2.50
C LYS A 43 3.90 7.78 1.30
N ALA A 44 5.11 7.23 1.38
CA ALA A 44 6.07 7.27 0.27
C ALA A 44 5.51 6.59 -1.00
N SER A 45 4.83 5.45 -0.84
CA SER A 45 4.16 4.74 -1.94
C SER A 45 3.06 5.58 -2.59
N ARG A 46 2.26 6.28 -1.79
CA ARG A 46 1.22 7.19 -2.28
C ARG A 46 1.80 8.35 -3.09
N GLU A 47 2.85 8.98 -2.60
CA GLU A 47 3.52 10.08 -3.30
C GLU A 47 4.10 9.61 -4.65
N ALA A 48 4.73 8.43 -4.68
CA ALA A 48 5.22 7.82 -5.91
C ALA A 48 4.09 7.51 -6.90
N PHE A 49 2.96 7.00 -6.42
CA PHE A 49 1.78 6.71 -7.25
C PHE A 49 1.17 7.98 -7.85
N GLU A 50 1.04 9.06 -7.08
CA GLU A 50 0.53 10.35 -7.56
C GLU A 50 1.45 10.93 -8.65
N LEU A 51 2.77 10.88 -8.45
CA LEU A 51 3.74 11.31 -9.47
C LEU A 51 3.62 10.49 -10.76
N HIS A 52 3.58 9.16 -10.63
CA HIS A 52 3.45 8.24 -11.76
C HIS A 52 2.14 8.48 -12.53
N THR A 53 1.03 8.70 -11.82
CA THR A 53 -0.27 9.01 -12.44
C THR A 53 -0.21 10.30 -13.25
N GLY A 54 0.43 11.36 -12.71
CA GLY A 54 0.62 12.61 -13.44
C GLY A 54 1.47 12.45 -14.71
N GLN A 55 2.44 11.53 -14.70
CA GLN A 55 3.24 11.21 -15.90
C GLN A 55 2.39 10.50 -16.97
N HIS A 56 1.50 9.58 -16.58
CA HIS A 56 0.60 8.91 -17.53
C HIS A 56 -0.32 9.88 -18.24
N THR A 57 -0.92 10.84 -17.54
CA THR A 57 -1.74 11.88 -18.18
C THR A 57 -0.97 12.61 -19.28
N ARG A 58 0.28 12.99 -19.02
CA ARG A 58 1.12 13.66 -20.01
C ARG A 58 1.43 12.77 -21.22
N ILE A 59 1.69 11.48 -20.98
CA ILE A 59 1.96 10.52 -22.06
C ILE A 59 0.71 10.32 -22.92
N ASP A 60 -0.45 10.15 -22.29
CA ASP A 60 -1.73 9.98 -22.98
C ASP A 60 -2.08 11.20 -23.85
N ASP A 61 -1.89 12.41 -23.32
CA ASP A 61 -2.07 13.65 -24.08
C ASP A 61 -1.13 13.72 -25.30
N GLN A 62 0.11 13.26 -25.15
CA GLN A 62 1.08 13.21 -26.24
C GLN A 62 0.70 12.17 -27.30
N LEU A 63 0.25 10.98 -26.88
CA LEU A 63 -0.20 9.93 -27.77
C LEU A 63 -1.43 10.38 -28.57
N ASP A 64 -2.42 11.00 -27.93
CA ASP A 64 -3.60 11.54 -28.63
C ASP A 64 -3.22 12.60 -29.66
N ASN A 65 -2.27 13.50 -29.33
CA ASN A 65 -1.77 14.48 -30.29
C ASN A 65 -1.04 13.80 -31.47
N HIS A 66 -0.19 12.82 -31.20
CA HIS A 66 0.49 12.06 -32.24
C HIS A 66 -0.51 11.34 -33.15
N ASP A 67 -1.53 10.68 -32.60
CA ASP A 67 -2.57 10.00 -33.37
C ASP A 67 -3.34 10.97 -34.27
N LYS A 68 -3.72 12.14 -33.76
CA LYS A 68 -4.39 13.19 -34.56
C LYS A 68 -3.51 13.67 -35.72
N ARG A 69 -2.21 13.87 -35.47
CA ARG A 69 -1.26 14.32 -36.49
C ARG A 69 -1.04 13.26 -37.56
N ILE A 70 -0.90 11.99 -37.16
CA ILE A 70 -0.74 10.85 -38.07
C ILE A 70 -1.98 10.72 -38.96
N LYS A 71 -3.18 10.70 -38.37
CA LYS A 71 -4.44 10.66 -39.15
C LYS A 71 -4.54 11.78 -40.17
N LYS A 72 -4.13 13.00 -39.81
CA LYS A 72 -4.10 14.13 -40.74
C LYS A 72 -3.13 13.88 -41.89
N ILE A 73 -1.92 13.40 -41.60
CA ILE A 73 -0.92 13.09 -42.63
C ILE A 73 -1.43 11.98 -43.56
N GLU A 74 -2.00 10.91 -43.01
CA GLU A 74 -2.57 9.80 -43.77
C GLU A 74 -3.68 10.26 -44.72
N GLN A 75 -4.58 11.15 -44.28
CA GLN A 75 -5.61 11.74 -45.14
C GLN A 75 -5.02 12.52 -46.32
N HIS A 76 -3.88 13.20 -46.14
CA HIS A 76 -3.23 13.96 -47.21
C HIS A 76 -2.47 13.06 -48.19
N LEU A 77 -1.88 11.95 -47.70
CA LEU A 77 -1.09 11.03 -48.51
C LEU A 77 -1.95 9.99 -49.24
N HIS A 78 -3.09 9.59 -48.66
CA HIS A 78 -3.97 8.55 -49.20
C HIS A 78 -5.46 8.96 -49.14
N PRO A 79 -5.90 9.90 -49.98
CA PRO A 79 -7.28 10.42 -49.93
C PRO A 79 -8.37 9.40 -50.34
N SER A 80 -8.01 8.25 -50.93
CA SER A 80 -8.95 7.25 -51.45
C SER A 80 -9.21 6.05 -50.53
N THR A 81 -8.64 5.99 -49.32
CA THR A 81 -8.71 4.80 -48.44
C THR A 81 -9.68 4.91 -47.25
N LEU A 82 -10.49 5.97 -47.14
CA LEU A 82 -11.55 6.07 -46.13
C LEU A 82 -12.93 5.80 -46.75
N PRO A 83 -13.78 4.93 -46.17
CA PRO A 83 -15.15 4.77 -46.63
C PRO A 83 -15.93 6.08 -46.45
N ALA A 84 -16.75 6.43 -47.45
CA ALA A 84 -17.69 7.54 -47.35
C ALA A 84 -18.62 7.31 -46.15
N ALA A 85 -18.82 8.38 -45.37
CA ALA A 85 -19.65 8.42 -44.17
C ALA A 85 -21.09 7.93 -44.40
#